data_AF-A0A1Z8QG56-F1
#
_entry.id   AF-A0A1Z8QG56-F1
#
_cell.length_a   1.000
_cell.length_b   1.000
_cell.length_c   1.000
_cell.angle_alpha   90.00
_cell.angle_beta   90.00
_cell.angle_gamma   90.00
#
_symmetry.space_group_name_H-M   'P 1'
#
loop_
_entity.id
_entity.type
_entity.pdbx_description
1 polymer ?
#
loop_
_entity_poly.entity_id
_entity_poly.type
_entity_poly.pdbx_seq_one_letter_code
_entity_poly.pdbx_strand_id
1 'polypeptide(L)'
;MLIISSFGYLNFFYNLARSVAKAFCIFILHVKKILLKIFWLCSIFLSFPCFADPFMAGDLVLGEKLHKESCSSCHDGMVPGGNGDELYLSEFRAINSSSKLKSQVEFCANQNGVAWFEDEIESVSRYLNNNFYKFLN
;
A
#
# COMPACT_ATOMS: atom_id res chain seq x y z
N MET A 1 74.55 -34.82 0.93
CA MET A 1 73.14 -35.25 0.87
C MET A 1 72.21 -34.41 1.77
N LEU A 2 72.46 -33.10 1.96
CA LEU A 2 71.66 -32.23 2.86
C LEU A 2 71.00 -31.02 2.15
N ILE A 3 71.33 -30.77 0.88
CA ILE A 3 70.87 -29.58 0.14
C ILE A 3 69.55 -29.84 -0.62
N ILE A 4 69.33 -31.09 -1.08
CA ILE A 4 68.13 -31.48 -1.85
C ILE A 4 66.87 -31.47 -0.96
N SER A 5 67.00 -31.80 0.33
CA SER A 5 65.90 -31.76 1.29
C SER A 5 65.45 -30.33 1.62
N SER A 6 66.35 -29.35 1.62
CA SER A 6 66.03 -27.95 1.90
C SER A 6 65.23 -27.29 0.77
N PHE A 7 65.56 -27.59 -0.49
CA PHE A 7 64.83 -27.08 -1.67
C PHE A 7 63.43 -27.71 -1.81
N GLY A 8 63.28 -28.99 -1.46
CA GLY A 8 61.98 -29.66 -1.39
C GLY A 8 61.08 -29.08 -0.29
N TYR A 9 61.66 -28.78 0.88
CA TYR A 9 60.96 -28.13 1.98
C TYR A 9 60.46 -26.75 1.55
N LEU A 10 61.34 -25.89 1.02
CA LEU A 10 60.98 -24.53 0.59
C LEU A 10 59.86 -24.51 -0.46
N ASN A 11 59.92 -25.40 -1.46
CA ASN A 11 58.85 -25.56 -2.45
C ASN A 11 57.54 -26.08 -1.83
N PHE A 12 57.62 -26.95 -0.84
CA PHE A 12 56.45 -27.41 -0.10
C PHE A 12 55.78 -26.26 0.68
N PHE A 13 56.55 -25.48 1.46
CA PHE A 13 56.01 -24.31 2.17
C PHE A 13 55.45 -23.26 1.22
N TYR A 14 56.13 -23.02 0.10
CA TYR A 14 55.66 -22.08 -0.91
C TYR A 14 54.33 -22.51 -1.55
N ASN A 15 54.21 -23.78 -1.93
CA ASN A 15 52.97 -24.31 -2.50
C ASN A 15 51.83 -24.40 -1.47
N LEU A 16 52.15 -24.73 -0.21
CA LEU A 16 51.19 -24.71 0.89
C LEU A 16 50.69 -23.29 1.18
N ALA A 17 51.59 -22.31 1.31
CA ALA A 17 51.24 -20.91 1.51
C ALA A 17 50.41 -20.35 0.35
N ARG A 18 50.75 -20.70 -0.89
CA ARG A 18 49.99 -20.35 -2.09
C ARG A 18 48.60 -21.00 -2.10
N SER A 19 48.48 -22.26 -1.67
CA SER A 19 47.21 -22.98 -1.60
C SER A 19 46.28 -22.37 -0.54
N VAL A 20 46.82 -22.06 0.64
CA VAL A 20 46.10 -21.38 1.73
C VAL A 20 45.65 -19.97 1.31
N ALA A 21 46.53 -19.20 0.66
CA ALA A 21 46.19 -17.86 0.15
C ALA A 21 45.09 -17.89 -0.91
N LYS A 22 45.10 -18.89 -1.81
CA LYS A 22 44.03 -19.08 -2.81
C LYS A 22 42.69 -19.46 -2.14
N ALA A 23 42.70 -20.37 -1.17
CA ALA A 23 41.49 -20.76 -0.44
C ALA A 23 40.87 -19.56 0.31
N PHE A 24 41.71 -18.75 0.97
CA PHE A 24 41.28 -17.53 1.65
C PHE A 24 40.70 -16.48 0.69
N CYS A 25 41.35 -16.28 -0.48
CA CYS A 25 40.85 -15.35 -1.49
C CYS A 25 39.51 -15.80 -2.10
N ILE A 26 39.34 -17.11 -2.37
CA ILE A 26 38.07 -17.68 -2.85
C ILE A 26 36.96 -17.51 -1.80
N PHE A 27 37.28 -17.72 -0.51
CA PHE A 27 36.34 -17.50 0.59
C PHE A 27 35.87 -16.03 0.66
N ILE A 28 36.79 -15.07 0.58
CA ILE A 28 36.46 -13.64 0.55
C ILE A 28 35.60 -13.29 -0.69
N LEU A 29 35.91 -13.85 -1.86
CA LEU A 29 35.13 -13.64 -3.08
C LEU A 29 33.72 -14.25 -2.98
N HIS A 30 33.56 -15.40 -2.32
CA HIS A 30 32.24 -16.00 -2.05
C HIS A 30 31.43 -15.15 -1.06
N VAL A 31 32.04 -14.70 0.04
CA VAL A 31 31.40 -13.82 1.02
C VAL A 31 30.97 -12.49 0.37
N LYS A 32 31.83 -11.85 -0.43
CA LYS A 32 31.45 -10.63 -1.18
C LYS A 32 30.27 -10.86 -2.12
N LYS A 33 30.25 -11.98 -2.86
CA LYS A 33 29.14 -12.32 -3.76
C LYS A 33 27.83 -12.58 -3.00
N ILE A 34 27.90 -13.22 -1.84
CA ILE A 34 26.73 -13.46 -0.97
C ILE A 34 26.22 -12.12 -0.41
N LEU A 35 27.10 -11.26 0.09
CA LEU A 35 26.74 -9.94 0.61
C LEU A 35 26.16 -9.02 -0.48
N LEU A 36 26.72 -9.02 -1.69
CA LEU A 36 26.19 -8.29 -2.85
C LEU A 36 24.79 -8.81 -3.25
N LYS A 37 24.58 -10.13 -3.24
CA LYS A 37 23.26 -10.72 -3.52
C LYS A 37 22.23 -10.40 -2.44
N ILE A 38 22.60 -10.45 -1.17
CA ILE A 38 21.71 -10.07 -0.06
C ILE A 38 21.34 -8.59 -0.17
N PHE A 39 22.31 -7.71 -0.47
CA PHE A 39 22.05 -6.30 -0.70
C PHE A 39 21.06 -6.07 -1.86
N TRP A 40 21.27 -6.72 -3.01
CA TRP A 40 20.36 -6.65 -4.16
C TRP A 40 18.96 -7.23 -3.87
N LEU A 41 18.86 -8.31 -3.08
CA LEU A 41 17.58 -8.91 -2.67
C LEU A 41 16.83 -8.04 -1.66
N CYS A 42 17.53 -7.36 -0.74
CA CYS A 42 16.93 -6.45 0.23
C CYS A 42 16.39 -5.17 -0.42
N SER A 43 17.01 -4.67 -1.50
CA SER A 43 16.54 -3.47 -2.21
C SER A 43 15.19 -3.66 -2.91
N ILE A 44 14.74 -4.89 -3.17
CA ILE A 44 13.45 -5.19 -3.83
C ILE A 44 12.27 -5.14 -2.85
N PHE A 45 12.50 -5.24 -1.53
CA PHE A 45 11.44 -5.36 -0.53
C PHE A 45 10.92 -4.03 0.06
N LEU A 46 11.40 -2.86 -0.40
CA LEU A 46 11.01 -1.57 0.18
C LEU A 46 9.78 -0.90 -0.45
N SER A 47 9.17 -1.48 -1.48
CA SER A 47 8.00 -0.89 -2.15
C SER A 47 6.70 -1.46 -1.59
N PHE A 48 6.33 -1.07 -0.37
CA PHE A 48 4.98 -1.32 0.14
C PHE A 48 4.04 -0.23 -0.40
N PRO A 49 3.00 -0.57 -1.17
CA PRO A 49 1.97 0.40 -1.50
C PRO A 49 1.28 0.83 -0.19
N CYS A 50 1.31 2.14 0.09
CA CYS A 50 0.55 2.72 1.18
C CYS A 50 -0.88 2.94 0.68
N PHE A 51 -1.79 2.03 1.02
CA PHE A 51 -3.22 2.23 0.77
C PHE A 51 -3.77 3.15 1.86
N ALA A 52 -4.16 4.36 1.47
CA ALA A 52 -4.78 5.33 2.38
C ALA A 52 -6.29 5.41 2.10
N ASP A 53 -7.08 5.64 3.15
CA ASP A 53 -8.50 5.96 2.97
C ASP A 53 -8.61 7.37 2.35
N PRO A 54 -9.29 7.52 1.19
CA PRO A 54 -9.43 8.78 0.47
C PRO A 54 -10.03 9.94 1.27
N PHE A 55 -10.77 9.65 2.35
CA PHE A 55 -11.56 10.65 3.07
C PHE A 55 -11.21 10.68 4.56
N MET A 56 -9.97 10.34 4.93
CA MET A 56 -9.56 10.28 6.35
C MET A 56 -9.77 11.58 7.13
N ALA A 57 -9.82 12.74 6.46
CA ALA A 57 -10.00 14.02 7.14
C ALA A 57 -11.46 14.32 7.51
N GLY A 58 -12.45 13.67 6.87
CA GLY A 58 -13.87 13.87 7.18
C GLY A 58 -14.26 13.32 8.56
N ASP A 59 -15.33 13.81 9.18
CA ASP A 59 -15.87 13.28 10.43
C ASP A 59 -16.97 12.23 10.15
N LEU A 60 -16.83 11.01 10.67
CA LEU A 60 -17.78 9.93 10.43
C LEU A 60 -19.18 10.21 11.01
N VAL A 61 -19.25 10.80 12.20
CA VAL A 61 -20.52 11.06 12.90
C VAL A 61 -21.25 12.23 12.24
N LEU A 62 -20.49 13.27 11.87
CA LEU A 62 -21.04 14.38 11.09
C LEU A 62 -21.56 13.88 9.73
N GLY A 63 -20.78 13.05 9.05
CA GLY A 63 -21.15 12.48 7.75
C GLY A 63 -22.45 11.67 7.79
N GLU A 64 -22.61 10.81 8.79
CA GLU A 64 -23.85 10.05 9.01
C GLU A 64 -25.04 10.99 9.23
N LYS A 65 -24.88 12.00 10.09
CA LYS A 65 -25.94 12.96 10.40
C LYS A 65 -26.38 13.73 9.14
N LEU A 66 -25.42 14.30 8.42
CA LEU A 66 -25.66 15.09 7.21
C LEU A 66 -26.29 14.25 6.09
N HIS A 67 -25.81 13.02 5.91
CA HIS A 67 -26.40 12.07 4.97
C HIS A 67 -27.87 11.78 5.29
N LYS A 68 -28.17 11.48 6.55
CA LYS A 68 -29.54 11.22 6.99
C LYS A 68 -30.48 12.41 6.77
N GLU A 69 -29.98 13.62 7.04
CA GLU A 69 -30.76 14.86 6.93
C GLU A 69 -31.02 15.27 5.48
N SER A 70 -30.07 15.02 4.57
CA SER A 70 -30.10 15.58 3.21
C SER A 70 -30.29 14.54 2.10
N CYS A 71 -29.94 13.26 2.30
CA CYS A 71 -29.93 12.26 1.23
C CYS A 71 -31.03 11.21 1.37
N SER A 72 -31.27 10.70 2.58
CA SER A 72 -32.13 9.51 2.79
C SER A 72 -33.54 9.68 2.24
N SER A 73 -34.20 10.83 2.44
CA SER A 73 -35.60 10.99 2.02
C SER A 73 -35.83 10.78 0.52
N CYS A 74 -34.93 11.25 -0.34
CA CYS A 74 -35.05 11.03 -1.78
C CYS A 74 -34.68 9.59 -2.15
N HIS A 75 -33.65 9.04 -1.51
CA HIS A 75 -33.17 7.69 -1.79
C HIS A 75 -34.18 6.62 -1.37
N ASP A 76 -34.79 6.75 -0.20
CA ASP A 76 -35.86 5.89 0.29
C ASP A 76 -37.04 5.89 -0.70
N GLY A 77 -37.34 7.05 -1.30
CA GLY A 77 -38.37 7.18 -2.33
C GLY A 77 -38.03 6.53 -3.68
N MET A 78 -36.76 6.21 -3.93
CA MET A 78 -36.32 5.55 -5.18
C MET A 78 -36.34 4.02 -5.09
N VAL A 79 -36.38 3.46 -3.88
CA VAL A 79 -36.27 2.01 -3.65
C VAL A 79 -37.63 1.45 -3.21
N PRO A 80 -38.18 0.43 -3.90
CA PRO A 80 -39.35 -0.28 -3.40
C PRO A 80 -39.08 -0.86 -2.01
N GLY A 81 -39.88 -0.45 -1.02
CA GLY A 81 -39.68 -0.85 0.39
C GLY A 81 -38.99 0.21 1.26
N GLY A 82 -38.52 1.31 0.67
CA GLY A 82 -38.13 2.51 1.41
C GLY A 82 -36.73 2.50 2.02
N ASN A 83 -35.86 1.57 1.62
CA ASN A 83 -34.49 1.49 2.11
C ASN A 83 -33.51 2.06 1.07
N GLY A 84 -33.25 3.36 1.14
CA GLY A 84 -32.42 4.08 0.18
C GLY A 84 -30.94 3.66 0.17
N ASP A 85 -30.46 3.04 1.25
CA ASP A 85 -29.07 2.58 1.36
C ASP A 85 -28.73 1.46 0.37
N GLU A 86 -29.74 0.75 -0.16
CA GLU A 86 -29.57 -0.27 -1.20
C GLU A 86 -28.91 0.29 -2.46
N LEU A 87 -29.11 1.57 -2.76
CA LEU A 87 -28.49 2.25 -3.91
C LEU A 87 -26.95 2.32 -3.81
N TYR A 88 -26.39 2.21 -2.61
CA TYR A 88 -24.94 2.26 -2.38
C TYR A 88 -24.26 0.89 -2.45
N LEU A 89 -25.04 -0.18 -2.44
CA LEU A 89 -24.53 -1.55 -2.49
C LEU A 89 -23.91 -1.85 -3.86
N SER A 90 -22.93 -2.75 -3.88
CA SER A 90 -22.16 -3.10 -5.07
C SER A 90 -23.00 -3.55 -6.26
N GLU A 91 -24.16 -4.12 -5.98
CA GLU A 91 -25.12 -4.68 -6.94
C GLU A 91 -25.84 -3.59 -7.73
N PHE A 92 -25.98 -2.39 -7.16
CA PHE A 92 -26.80 -1.31 -7.70
C PHE A 92 -26.00 -0.03 -8.00
N ARG A 93 -24.87 0.19 -7.31
CA ARG A 93 -24.13 1.46 -7.39
C ARG A 93 -23.46 1.66 -8.75
N ALA A 94 -23.65 2.84 -9.34
CA ALA A 94 -22.92 3.28 -10.53
C ALA A 94 -21.52 3.84 -10.22
N ILE A 95 -21.32 4.29 -8.98
CA ILE A 95 -20.09 4.97 -8.54
C ILE A 95 -18.98 3.96 -8.26
N ASN A 96 -17.84 4.14 -8.93
CA ASN A 96 -16.72 3.18 -8.93
C ASN A 96 -15.34 3.77 -8.56
N SER A 97 -15.30 5.02 -8.10
CA SER A 97 -14.08 5.64 -7.58
C SER A 97 -14.39 6.63 -6.45
N SER A 98 -13.40 6.89 -5.60
CA SER A 98 -13.47 7.88 -4.53
C SER A 98 -13.78 9.28 -5.07
N SER A 99 -13.10 9.70 -6.15
CA SER A 99 -13.37 10.98 -6.81
C SER A 99 -14.83 11.14 -7.25
N LYS A 100 -15.41 10.11 -7.87
CA LYS A 100 -16.81 10.13 -8.31
C LYS A 100 -17.78 10.13 -7.15
N LEU A 101 -17.46 9.42 -6.05
CA LEU A 101 -18.28 9.45 -4.83
C LEU A 101 -18.36 10.86 -4.28
N LYS A 102 -17.22 11.54 -4.15
CA LYS A 102 -17.16 12.92 -3.65
C LYS A 102 -17.97 13.87 -4.53
N SER A 103 -17.79 13.80 -5.86
CA SER A 103 -18.58 14.61 -6.80
C SER A 103 -20.07 14.30 -6.74
N GLN A 104 -20.46 13.03 -6.50
CA GLN A 104 -21.86 12.66 -6.34
C GLN A 104 -22.45 13.28 -5.06
N VAL A 105 -21.71 13.27 -3.95
CA VAL A 105 -22.13 13.90 -2.69
C VAL A 105 -22.33 15.40 -2.88
N GLU A 106 -21.38 16.09 -3.54
CA GLU A 106 -21.48 17.51 -3.86
C GLU A 106 -22.69 17.82 -4.77
N PHE A 107 -22.92 16.99 -5.79
CA PHE A 107 -24.11 17.11 -6.63
C PHE A 107 -25.39 16.98 -5.80
N CYS A 108 -25.51 15.95 -4.96
CA CYS A 108 -26.68 15.73 -4.12
C CYS A 108 -26.91 16.89 -3.13
N ALA A 109 -25.87 17.41 -2.49
CA ALA A 109 -25.98 18.56 -1.60
C ALA A 109 -26.57 19.78 -2.32
N ASN A 110 -26.04 20.10 -3.50
CA ASN A 110 -26.53 21.20 -4.34
C ASN A 110 -27.98 21.00 -4.79
N GLN A 111 -28.36 19.78 -5.18
CA GLN A 111 -29.73 19.47 -5.58
C GLN A 111 -30.74 19.65 -4.44
N ASN A 112 -30.30 19.45 -3.20
CA ASN A 112 -31.10 19.69 -2.01
C ASN A 112 -31.01 21.15 -1.51
N GLY A 113 -30.33 22.04 -2.24
CA GLY A 113 -30.16 23.44 -1.86
C GLY A 113 -29.27 23.64 -0.64
N VAL A 114 -28.42 22.67 -0.32
CA VAL A 114 -27.51 22.71 0.82
C VAL A 114 -26.12 23.09 0.33
N ALA A 115 -25.61 24.22 0.79
CA ALA A 115 -24.26 24.69 0.49
C ALA A 115 -23.29 24.19 1.58
N TRP A 116 -22.83 22.95 1.44
CA TRP A 116 -21.82 22.38 2.32
C TRP A 116 -20.43 22.90 2.02
N PHE A 117 -19.63 23.08 3.06
CA PHE A 117 -18.20 23.27 2.95
C PHE A 117 -17.49 21.96 2.61
N GLU A 118 -16.21 22.07 2.22
CA GLU A 118 -15.41 20.95 1.76
C GLU A 118 -15.28 19.81 2.80
N ASP A 119 -15.18 20.17 4.08
CA ASP A 119 -15.08 19.25 5.22
C ASP A 119 -16.39 18.49 5.47
N GLU A 120 -17.55 19.13 5.27
CA GLU A 120 -18.86 18.48 5.34
C GLU A 120 -19.05 17.48 4.19
N ILE A 121 -18.66 17.87 2.97
CA ILE A 121 -18.65 17.00 1.79
C ILE A 121 -17.74 15.79 2.03
N GLU A 122 -16.55 16.02 2.59
CA GLU A 122 -15.60 14.95 2.92
C GLU A 122 -16.12 14.06 4.04
N SER A 123 -16.82 14.61 5.03
CA SER A 123 -17.45 13.87 6.13
C SER A 123 -18.51 12.89 5.61
N VAL A 124 -19.43 13.36 4.75
CA VAL A 124 -20.44 12.48 4.12
C VAL A 124 -19.77 11.45 3.20
N SER A 125 -18.77 11.87 2.42
CA SER A 125 -18.01 10.94 1.56
C SER A 125 -17.29 9.86 2.39
N ARG A 126 -16.73 10.22 3.55
CA ARG A 126 -16.11 9.29 4.49
C ARG A 126 -17.13 8.31 5.06
N TYR A 127 -18.29 8.79 5.50
CA TYR A 127 -19.38 7.93 5.98
C TYR A 127 -19.79 6.91 4.92
N LEU A 128 -20.06 7.35 3.70
CA LEU A 128 -20.44 6.46 2.60
C LEU A 128 -19.32 5.48 2.23
N ASN A 129 -18.07 5.95 2.20
CA ASN A 129 -16.92 5.10 1.93
C ASN A 129 -16.71 4.04 3.01
N ASN A 130 -16.87 4.44 4.28
CA ASN A 130 -16.71 3.55 5.41
C ASN A 130 -17.79 2.48 5.46
N ASN A 131 -19.04 2.78 5.10
CA ASN A 131 -20.13 1.82 5.24
C ASN A 131 -20.34 0.97 3.98
N PHE A 132 -20.17 1.55 2.79
CA PHE A 132 -20.57 0.91 1.53
C PHE A 132 -19.44 0.78 0.51
N TYR A 133 -18.68 1.85 0.25
CA TYR A 133 -17.80 1.87 -0.93
C TYR A 133 -16.46 1.16 -0.77
N LYS A 134 -15.79 1.34 0.38
CA LYS A 134 -14.48 0.75 0.69
C LYS A 134 -13.39 1.08 -0.33
N PHE A 135 -13.46 2.25 -0.95
CA PHE A 135 -12.40 2.74 -1.82
C PHE A 135 -11.13 2.98 -1.03
N LEU A 136 -10.01 2.59 -1.62
CA LEU A 136 -8.65 2.91 -1.20
C LEU A 136 -8.03 3.78 -2.29
N ASN A 137 -7.20 4.75 -1.92
CA ASN A 137 -6.37 5.49 -2.85
C ASN A 137 -5.05 4.78 -3.14
#